data_AF-A0A840D1Q3-F1
#
_entry.id   AF-A0A840D1Q3-F1
#
_cell.length_a   1.000
_cell.length_b   1.000
_cell.length_c   1.000
_cell.angle_alpha   90.00
_cell.angle_beta   90.00
_cell.angle_gamma   90.00
#
_symmetry.space_group_name_H-M   'P 1'
#
loop_
_entity.id
_entity.type
_entity.pdbx_description
1 polymer ?
#
loop_
_entity_poly.entity_id
_entity_poly.type
_entity_poly.pdbx_seq_one_letter_code
_entity_poly.pdbx_strand_id
1 'polypeptide(L)'
;MKLKQLLISFLLATGTLQAAAQVSKTYFVAKPGTLISMMTEEEANSVTHLTLTGKINAEDFKHLRNEFASLKVLDISNADIRMYTGKSGTYPNGKFYIYMANFIPAYAFSDIIDGVTKGKTTLEKVILSEKIKNIEDAAFKGCENLKVCQLRKKTPPNLLPEALADSITAVFVPLGSSDAYRIKDRWQNFAFIEGEPTVANIQVGMMGKLEDEVMKAGLQPKDINFLTIEGKLDNADFKLIRDYMPNLVSVNISRTNATAIPDFTFSQKKYLLNIQLPHNLKIIGQRVFSNCGRLTGTLELPASVTAIEFGAFMGCDNLRRVVALGNKITTVGDNLFGTEGPSRLIYK
;
A
#
# COMPACT_ATOMS: atom_id res chain seq x y z
N MET A 1 -16.16 -33.91 -47.02
CA MET A 1 -16.90 -32.86 -46.28
C MET A 1 -16.00 -32.27 -45.21
N LYS A 2 -15.40 -31.11 -45.46
CA LYS A 2 -14.58 -30.35 -44.49
C LYS A 2 -15.47 -29.24 -43.92
N LEU A 3 -15.86 -29.36 -42.66
CA LEU A 3 -16.67 -28.34 -41.98
C LEU A 3 -15.73 -27.28 -41.40
N LYS A 4 -15.69 -26.10 -42.02
CA LYS A 4 -15.08 -24.89 -41.48
C LYS A 4 -15.94 -24.43 -40.29
N GLN A 5 -15.41 -24.50 -39.06
CA GLN A 5 -16.00 -23.80 -37.93
C GLN A 5 -15.53 -22.34 -37.95
N LEU A 6 -16.51 -21.46 -38.14
CA LEU A 6 -16.39 -20.02 -38.10
C LEU A 6 -16.08 -19.60 -36.65
N LEU A 7 -14.87 -19.08 -36.39
CA LEU A 7 -14.58 -18.32 -35.18
C LEU A 7 -15.32 -16.97 -35.28
N ILE A 8 -16.44 -16.84 -34.59
CA ILE A 8 -17.12 -15.56 -34.39
C ILE A 8 -16.42 -14.88 -33.21
N SER A 9 -15.48 -13.99 -33.53
CA SER A 9 -14.88 -13.04 -32.60
C SER A 9 -15.95 -12.02 -32.16
N PHE A 10 -16.45 -12.16 -30.94
CA PHE A 10 -17.21 -11.09 -30.28
C PHE A 10 -16.22 -10.03 -29.77
N LEU A 11 -16.08 -8.93 -30.52
CA LEU A 11 -15.53 -7.69 -29.98
C LEU A 11 -16.58 -7.08 -29.04
N LEU A 12 -16.42 -7.30 -27.74
CA LEU A 12 -17.00 -6.41 -26.74
C LEU A 12 -16.06 -5.22 -26.57
N ALA A 13 -16.40 -4.13 -27.25
CA ALA A 13 -15.85 -2.82 -26.96
C ALA A 13 -16.52 -2.31 -25.68
N THR A 14 -15.90 -2.58 -24.53
CA THR A 14 -16.20 -1.91 -23.26
C THR A 14 -14.93 -1.25 -22.79
N GLY A 15 -14.95 0.08 -22.64
CA GLY A 15 -13.80 0.92 -22.36
C GLY A 15 -12.86 0.32 -21.32
N THR A 16 -11.77 -0.28 -21.80
CA THR A 16 -10.67 -0.70 -20.96
C THR A 16 -9.97 0.57 -20.53
N LEU A 17 -10.03 0.91 -19.24
CA LEU A 17 -8.89 1.59 -18.65
C LEU A 17 -7.68 0.75 -19.07
N GLN A 18 -6.76 1.38 -19.80
CA GLN A 18 -5.49 0.79 -20.13
C GLN A 18 -4.75 0.59 -18.81
N ALA A 19 -4.97 -0.56 -18.17
CA ALA A 19 -4.06 -1.04 -17.15
C ALA A 19 -2.73 -1.17 -17.88
N ALA A 20 -1.82 -0.22 -17.64
CA ALA A 20 -0.48 -0.30 -18.18
C ALA A 20 0.05 -1.69 -17.81
N ALA A 21 0.37 -2.48 -18.83
CA ALA A 21 0.78 -3.86 -18.62
C ALA A 21 1.96 -3.90 -17.65
N GLN A 22 1.94 -4.84 -16.72
CA GLN A 22 3.04 -5.04 -15.79
C GLN A 22 4.31 -5.40 -16.58
N VAL A 23 5.29 -4.51 -16.60
CA VAL A 23 6.63 -4.78 -17.13
C VAL A 23 7.54 -5.21 -15.98
N SER A 24 7.92 -6.49 -15.98
CA SER A 24 8.81 -7.08 -14.98
C SER A 24 10.20 -7.31 -15.56
N LYS A 25 11.25 -6.87 -14.86
CA LYS A 25 12.65 -7.03 -15.26
C LYS A 25 13.51 -7.46 -14.09
N THR A 26 14.51 -8.29 -14.37
CA THR A 26 15.52 -8.71 -13.41
C THR A 26 16.89 -8.35 -13.96
N TYR A 27 17.70 -7.65 -13.17
CA TYR A 27 19.07 -7.28 -13.54
C TYR A 27 20.07 -7.78 -12.50
N PHE A 28 21.19 -8.31 -13.01
CA PHE A 28 22.38 -8.59 -12.21
C PHE A 28 23.38 -7.45 -12.38
N VAL A 29 23.52 -6.62 -11.35
CA VAL A 29 24.43 -5.47 -11.37
C VAL A 29 25.83 -5.94 -10.96
N ALA A 30 26.72 -6.14 -11.92
CA ALA A 30 28.06 -6.68 -11.65
C ALA A 30 28.97 -5.69 -10.91
N LYS A 31 28.85 -4.40 -11.23
CA LYS A 31 29.61 -3.28 -10.65
C LYS A 31 28.63 -2.26 -10.06
N PRO A 32 28.82 -1.81 -8.81
CA PRO A 32 27.94 -0.80 -8.22
C PRO A 32 28.01 0.52 -9.01
N GLY A 33 26.87 1.20 -9.15
CA GLY A 33 26.70 2.45 -9.87
C GLY A 33 26.45 2.31 -11.37
N THR A 34 26.35 1.08 -11.90
CA THR A 34 26.22 0.85 -13.35
C THR A 34 24.83 0.41 -13.79
N LEU A 35 23.82 0.38 -12.91
CA LEU A 35 22.47 -0.10 -13.25
C LEU A 35 21.92 0.59 -14.50
N ILE A 36 21.95 1.92 -14.54
CA ILE A 36 21.32 2.68 -15.63
C ILE A 36 22.02 2.46 -16.98
N SER A 37 23.32 2.15 -16.98
CA SER A 37 24.06 1.84 -18.22
C SER A 37 23.73 0.48 -18.83
N MET A 38 22.95 -0.36 -18.13
CA MET A 38 22.57 -1.69 -18.60
C MET A 38 21.32 -1.68 -19.49
N MET A 39 20.64 -0.55 -19.64
CA MET A 39 19.37 -0.43 -20.34
C MET A 39 19.23 0.93 -21.01
N THR A 40 18.25 1.06 -21.91
CA THR A 40 17.88 2.35 -22.48
C THR A 40 16.99 3.14 -21.53
N GLU A 41 16.88 4.45 -21.74
CA GLU A 41 15.96 5.30 -20.98
C GLU A 41 14.49 4.86 -21.13
N GLU A 42 14.08 4.52 -22.35
CA GLU A 42 12.73 4.02 -22.62
C GLU A 42 12.45 2.71 -21.86
N GLU A 43 13.43 1.79 -21.84
CA GLU A 43 13.31 0.56 -21.08
C GLU A 43 13.15 0.86 -19.58
N ALA A 44 14.06 1.67 -18.99
CA ALA A 44 14.01 2.04 -17.57
C ALA A 44 12.67 2.67 -17.18
N ASN A 45 12.14 3.58 -18.01
CA ASN A 45 10.91 4.30 -17.76
C ASN A 45 9.65 3.41 -17.85
N SER A 46 9.73 2.31 -18.60
CA SER A 46 8.64 1.33 -18.73
C SER A 46 8.58 0.33 -17.57
N VAL A 47 9.68 0.09 -16.85
CA VAL A 47 9.74 -0.96 -15.80
C VAL A 47 8.82 -0.61 -14.64
N THR A 48 7.93 -1.56 -14.31
CA THR A 48 7.04 -1.46 -13.14
C THR A 48 7.49 -2.34 -11.98
N HIS A 49 8.07 -3.51 -12.26
CA HIS A 49 8.54 -4.48 -11.27
C HIS A 49 10.00 -4.79 -11.56
N LEU A 50 10.88 -4.37 -10.67
CA LEU A 50 12.31 -4.49 -10.84
C LEU A 50 12.89 -5.36 -9.74
N THR A 51 13.58 -6.42 -10.13
CA THR A 51 14.41 -7.23 -9.23
C THR A 51 15.87 -6.95 -9.54
N LEU A 52 16.64 -6.56 -8.52
CA LEU A 52 18.07 -6.36 -8.63
C LEU A 52 18.82 -7.40 -7.80
N THR A 53 19.88 -7.92 -8.39
CA THR A 53 20.85 -8.82 -7.76
C THR A 53 22.26 -8.29 -8.00
N GLY A 54 23.26 -8.86 -7.33
CA GLY A 54 24.65 -8.41 -7.48
C GLY A 54 24.98 -7.24 -6.55
N LYS A 55 25.67 -6.22 -7.04
CA LYS A 55 26.24 -5.13 -6.26
C LYS A 55 25.64 -3.80 -6.70
N ILE A 56 24.94 -3.11 -5.80
CA ILE A 56 24.36 -1.79 -6.03
C ILE A 56 24.95 -0.76 -5.06
N ASN A 57 24.86 0.53 -5.34
CA ASN A 57 25.25 1.61 -4.43
C ASN A 57 24.29 2.81 -4.49
N ALA A 58 24.64 3.90 -3.80
CA ALA A 58 23.83 5.11 -3.76
C ALA A 58 23.64 5.82 -5.13
N GLU A 59 24.53 5.61 -6.10
CA GLU A 59 24.30 6.12 -7.47
C GLU A 59 23.16 5.34 -8.15
N ASP A 60 23.12 4.00 -8.00
CA ASP A 60 22.00 3.20 -8.52
C ASP A 60 20.68 3.60 -7.86
N PHE A 61 20.66 3.85 -6.55
CA PHE A 61 19.45 4.34 -5.86
C PHE A 61 19.00 5.72 -6.38
N LYS A 62 19.94 6.63 -6.67
CA LYS A 62 19.61 7.92 -7.29
C LYS A 62 18.93 7.70 -8.64
N HIS A 63 19.41 6.74 -9.42
CA HIS A 63 18.79 6.42 -10.71
C HIS A 63 17.39 5.80 -10.56
N LEU A 64 17.25 4.85 -9.62
CA LEU A 64 15.96 4.28 -9.27
C LEU A 64 14.93 5.34 -8.83
N ARG A 65 15.40 6.39 -8.16
CA ARG A 65 14.57 7.52 -7.75
C ARG A 65 14.12 8.37 -8.94
N ASN A 66 15.06 8.82 -9.77
CA ASN A 66 14.85 9.91 -10.71
C ASN A 66 14.34 9.46 -12.10
N GLU A 67 14.84 8.34 -12.63
CA GLU A 67 14.59 7.93 -14.02
C GLU A 67 13.39 7.00 -14.07
N PHE A 68 13.42 5.86 -13.36
CA PHE A 68 12.44 4.76 -13.46
C PHE A 68 10.98 5.19 -13.17
N ALA A 69 10.34 5.87 -14.11
CA ALA A 69 9.12 6.64 -13.87
C ALA A 69 7.96 5.74 -13.42
N SER A 70 7.87 4.54 -14.00
CA SER A 70 6.79 3.59 -13.75
C SER A 70 7.06 2.59 -12.61
N LEU A 71 8.19 2.69 -11.91
CA LEU A 71 8.60 1.69 -10.92
C LEU A 71 7.67 1.65 -9.70
N LYS A 72 6.97 0.52 -9.55
CA LYS A 72 6.04 0.22 -8.47
C LYS A 72 6.60 -0.75 -7.44
N VAL A 73 7.33 -1.76 -7.89
CA VAL A 73 7.89 -2.79 -7.01
C VAL A 73 9.39 -2.87 -7.22
N LEU A 74 10.14 -2.69 -6.13
CA LEU A 74 11.58 -2.88 -6.11
C LEU A 74 11.94 -4.05 -5.19
N ASP A 75 12.50 -5.10 -5.76
CA ASP A 75 13.09 -6.21 -5.02
C ASP A 75 14.61 -6.13 -5.06
N ILE A 76 15.21 -5.77 -3.92
CA ILE A 76 16.66 -5.76 -3.69
C ILE A 76 17.05 -6.76 -2.60
N SER A 77 16.21 -7.77 -2.35
CA SER A 77 16.44 -8.76 -1.29
C SER A 77 17.71 -9.59 -1.48
N ASN A 78 18.12 -9.78 -2.73
CA ASN A 78 19.31 -10.51 -3.15
C ASN A 78 20.44 -9.61 -3.68
N ALA A 79 20.34 -8.28 -3.45
CA ALA A 79 21.40 -7.34 -3.81
C ALA A 79 22.28 -6.98 -2.60
N ASP A 80 23.56 -6.75 -2.85
CA ASP A 80 24.52 -6.21 -1.89
C ASP A 80 24.67 -4.70 -2.10
N ILE A 81 24.29 -3.91 -1.09
CA ILE A 81 24.56 -2.47 -1.12
C ILE A 81 26.01 -2.23 -0.73
N ARG A 82 26.82 -1.73 -1.68
CA ARG A 82 28.23 -1.40 -1.52
C ARG A 82 28.40 0.04 -1.05
N MET A 83 29.50 0.26 -0.33
CA MET A 83 29.89 1.61 0.08
C MET A 83 30.13 2.48 -1.15
N TYR A 84 29.71 3.73 -1.06
CA TYR A 84 29.98 4.76 -2.06
C TYR A 84 30.30 6.08 -1.37
N THR A 85 31.25 6.82 -1.91
CA THR A 85 31.64 8.13 -1.39
C THR A 85 31.72 9.07 -2.58
N GLY A 86 30.91 10.14 -2.56
CA GLY A 86 30.87 11.06 -3.67
C GLY A 86 29.65 11.96 -3.68
N LYS A 87 29.49 12.69 -4.79
CA LYS A 87 28.42 13.67 -5.03
C LYS A 87 27.26 13.11 -5.86
N SER A 88 27.43 11.95 -6.49
CA SER A 88 26.44 11.37 -7.41
C SER A 88 25.45 10.45 -6.72
N GLY A 89 25.50 10.34 -5.38
CA GLY A 89 24.52 9.57 -4.61
C GLY A 89 23.20 10.33 -4.39
N THR A 90 22.37 9.79 -3.51
CA THR A 90 20.99 10.24 -3.27
C THR A 90 20.86 11.50 -2.42
N TYR A 91 21.89 11.90 -1.68
CA TYR A 91 21.83 13.09 -0.83
C TYR A 91 21.52 14.36 -1.66
N PRO A 92 20.56 15.20 -1.23
CA PRO A 92 20.11 16.34 -2.03
C PRO A 92 21.22 17.33 -2.42
N ASN A 93 20.96 18.11 -3.47
CA ASN A 93 21.81 19.20 -3.96
C ASN A 93 23.23 18.77 -4.38
N GLY A 94 23.44 17.50 -4.71
CA GLY A 94 24.75 16.99 -5.12
C GLY A 94 25.82 17.12 -4.03
N LYS A 95 25.40 17.15 -2.75
CA LYS A 95 26.30 17.26 -1.61
C LYS A 95 27.18 16.01 -1.55
N PHE A 96 28.48 16.22 -1.30
CA PHE A 96 29.39 15.12 -1.02
C PHE A 96 28.94 14.38 0.24
N TYR A 97 28.80 13.06 0.14
CA TYR A 97 28.32 12.23 1.25
C TYR A 97 28.98 10.84 1.21
N ILE A 98 29.06 10.20 2.37
CA ILE A 98 29.61 8.85 2.55
C ILE A 98 28.45 7.90 2.83
N TYR A 99 28.18 6.99 1.90
CA TYR A 99 27.12 6.01 1.97
C TYR A 99 27.72 4.67 2.37
N MET A 100 27.35 4.18 3.56
CA MET A 100 27.90 2.94 4.10
C MET A 100 27.33 1.70 3.41
N ALA A 101 28.10 0.60 3.43
CA ALA A 101 27.64 -0.68 2.89
C ALA A 101 26.47 -1.26 3.73
N ASN A 102 25.51 -1.89 3.05
CA ASN A 102 24.28 -2.47 3.61
C ASN A 102 23.34 -1.46 4.28
N PHE A 103 23.43 -0.18 3.94
CA PHE A 103 22.50 0.86 4.36
C PHE A 103 21.59 1.19 3.19
N ILE A 104 20.28 1.26 3.40
CA ILE A 104 19.42 1.97 2.42
C ILE A 104 19.84 3.44 2.48
N PRO A 105 20.32 4.04 1.39
CA PRO A 105 20.90 5.39 1.41
C PRO A 105 19.96 6.45 1.98
N ALA A 106 20.52 7.47 2.62
CA ALA A 106 19.74 8.65 2.99
C ALA A 106 19.12 9.24 1.71
N TYR A 107 17.83 9.62 1.77
CA TYR A 107 17.10 10.13 0.61
C TYR A 107 17.01 9.16 -0.59
N ALA A 108 17.10 7.84 -0.37
CA ALA A 108 17.06 6.82 -1.43
C ALA A 108 15.95 7.03 -2.47
N PHE A 109 14.74 7.33 -2.01
CA PHE A 109 13.53 7.56 -2.81
C PHE A 109 12.84 8.89 -2.46
N SER A 110 13.55 9.81 -1.82
CA SER A 110 13.10 11.16 -1.52
C SER A 110 14.08 12.16 -2.10
N ASP A 111 13.58 13.27 -2.62
CA ASP A 111 14.41 14.42 -2.99
C ASP A 111 13.84 15.71 -2.38
N ILE A 112 14.62 16.79 -2.41
CA ILE A 112 14.18 18.12 -2.04
C ILE A 112 14.37 19.02 -3.26
N ILE A 113 13.26 19.43 -3.86
CA ILE A 113 13.23 20.31 -5.03
C ILE A 113 12.54 21.60 -4.60
N ASP A 114 13.26 22.73 -4.71
CA ASP A 114 12.76 24.05 -4.32
C ASP A 114 12.20 24.11 -2.89
N GLY A 115 12.83 23.39 -1.96
CA GLY A 115 12.42 23.31 -0.55
C GLY A 115 11.23 22.38 -0.30
N VAL A 116 10.65 21.78 -1.33
CA VAL A 116 9.54 20.83 -1.23
C VAL A 116 10.06 19.41 -1.31
N THR A 117 9.59 18.55 -0.40
CA THR A 117 9.91 17.12 -0.44
C THR A 117 9.19 16.46 -1.61
N LYS A 118 9.94 15.79 -2.48
CA LYS A 118 9.40 15.01 -3.60
C LYS A 118 9.84 13.56 -3.45
N GLY A 119 8.94 12.72 -2.95
CA GLY A 119 9.17 11.28 -2.89
C GLY A 119 8.82 10.58 -4.20
N LYS A 120 9.26 9.33 -4.34
CA LYS A 120 8.90 8.48 -5.48
C LYS A 120 7.48 7.96 -5.31
N THR A 121 6.49 8.73 -5.78
CA THR A 121 5.06 8.44 -5.61
C THR A 121 4.59 7.19 -6.35
N THR A 122 5.33 6.69 -7.33
CA THR A 122 4.98 5.44 -8.03
C THR A 122 5.36 4.19 -7.25
N LEU A 123 6.28 4.29 -6.28
CA LEU A 123 6.76 3.13 -5.53
C LEU A 123 5.69 2.65 -4.54
N GLU A 124 5.24 1.40 -4.71
CA GLU A 124 4.21 0.76 -3.90
C GLU A 124 4.76 -0.31 -2.95
N LYS A 125 5.82 -1.01 -3.35
CA LYS A 125 6.44 -2.09 -2.58
C LYS A 125 7.96 -2.07 -2.69
N VAL A 126 8.63 -2.26 -1.56
CA VAL A 126 10.07 -2.54 -1.52
C VAL A 126 10.33 -3.85 -0.76
N ILE A 127 11.26 -4.67 -1.27
CA ILE A 127 11.72 -5.91 -0.62
C ILE A 127 13.21 -5.78 -0.31
N LEU A 128 13.54 -5.85 0.98
CA LEU A 128 14.84 -5.56 1.54
C LEU A 128 15.55 -6.82 2.03
N SER A 129 16.85 -6.88 1.79
CA SER A 129 17.72 -8.01 2.17
C SER A 129 17.84 -8.18 3.69
N GLU A 130 18.15 -9.41 4.13
CA GLU A 130 18.53 -9.68 5.51
C GLU A 130 19.85 -8.98 5.92
N LYS A 131 20.65 -8.58 4.95
CA LYS A 131 21.94 -7.91 5.14
C LYS A 131 21.79 -6.46 5.60
N ILE A 132 20.62 -5.84 5.37
CA ILE A 132 20.40 -4.42 5.71
C ILE A 132 20.68 -4.17 7.19
N LYS A 133 21.46 -3.13 7.45
CA LYS A 133 21.84 -2.68 8.80
C LYS A 133 21.06 -1.44 9.21
N ASN A 134 20.94 -0.48 8.28
CA ASN A 134 20.20 0.76 8.49
C ASN A 134 19.27 1.06 7.31
N ILE A 135 18.16 1.72 7.63
CA ILE A 135 17.35 2.48 6.68
C ILE A 135 17.54 3.95 7.06
N GLU A 136 18.32 4.68 6.26
CA GLU A 136 18.85 5.99 6.62
C GLU A 136 17.82 7.13 6.50
N ASP A 137 18.22 8.34 6.94
CA ASP A 137 17.36 9.52 7.00
C ASP A 137 16.58 9.76 5.70
N ALA A 138 15.27 9.98 5.86
CA ALA A 138 14.36 10.30 4.76
C ALA A 138 14.41 9.33 3.57
N ALA A 139 14.87 8.08 3.75
CA ALA A 139 15.02 7.10 2.67
C ALA A 139 13.77 6.96 1.80
N PHE A 140 12.57 6.96 2.39
CA PHE A 140 11.29 6.87 1.68
C PHE A 140 10.34 8.03 2.02
N LYS A 141 10.87 9.17 2.47
CA LYS A 141 10.05 10.35 2.78
C LYS A 141 9.29 10.81 1.52
N GLY A 142 8.01 11.11 1.68
CA GLY A 142 7.13 11.52 0.57
C GLY A 142 6.78 10.40 -0.43
N CYS A 143 7.13 9.14 -0.17
CA CYS A 143 6.66 8.01 -0.97
C CYS A 143 5.22 7.64 -0.57
N GLU A 144 4.26 8.46 -0.99
CA GLU A 144 2.86 8.43 -0.51
C GLU A 144 2.10 7.13 -0.82
N ASN A 145 2.59 6.34 -1.78
CA ASN A 145 1.97 5.06 -2.15
C ASN A 145 2.74 3.83 -1.66
N LEU A 146 3.80 3.99 -0.85
CA LEU A 146 4.61 2.87 -0.37
C LEU A 146 3.85 2.07 0.69
N LYS A 147 2.98 1.18 0.23
CA LYS A 147 2.11 0.34 1.06
C LYS A 147 2.86 -0.78 1.77
N VAL A 148 3.94 -1.28 1.17
CA VAL A 148 4.66 -2.47 1.65
C VAL A 148 6.16 -2.20 1.76
N CYS A 149 6.69 -2.38 2.97
CA CYS A 149 8.11 -2.59 3.20
C CYS A 149 8.31 -4.01 3.72
N GLN A 150 8.84 -4.88 2.85
CA GLN A 150 9.09 -6.27 3.20
C GLN A 150 10.56 -6.46 3.56
N LEU A 151 10.85 -6.99 4.74
CA LEU A 151 12.21 -7.26 5.20
C LEU A 151 12.43 -8.76 5.29
N ARG A 152 13.50 -9.25 4.66
CA ARG A 152 13.96 -10.64 4.85
C ARG A 152 14.70 -10.85 6.17
N LYS A 153 15.05 -9.77 6.86
CA LYS A 153 15.79 -9.78 8.12
C LYS A 153 14.89 -10.20 9.29
N LYS A 154 15.36 -11.14 10.13
CA LYS A 154 14.62 -11.57 11.32
C LYS A 154 14.63 -10.56 12.47
N THR A 155 15.63 -9.69 12.51
CA THR A 155 15.76 -8.63 13.51
C THR A 155 15.70 -7.28 12.82
N PRO A 156 15.09 -6.26 13.43
CA PRO A 156 14.92 -4.97 12.78
C PRO A 156 16.27 -4.24 12.54
N PRO A 157 16.49 -3.71 11.32
CA PRO A 157 17.59 -2.77 11.09
C PRO A 157 17.34 -1.47 11.86
N ASN A 158 18.38 -0.64 12.00
CA ASN A 158 18.19 0.71 12.54
C ASN A 158 17.33 1.51 11.57
N LEU A 159 16.32 2.21 12.10
CA LEU A 159 15.46 3.09 11.31
C LEU A 159 15.78 4.52 11.71
N LEU A 160 16.24 5.33 10.77
CA LEU A 160 16.61 6.72 11.01
C LEU A 160 15.38 7.65 10.86
N PRO A 161 15.47 8.91 11.31
CA PRO A 161 14.38 9.88 11.17
C PRO A 161 13.76 9.96 9.77
N GLU A 162 12.42 9.96 9.72
CA GLU A 162 11.62 10.11 8.49
C GLU A 162 11.90 9.06 7.41
N ALA A 163 12.62 7.98 7.74
CA ALA A 163 13.02 6.96 6.79
C ALA A 163 11.82 6.20 6.20
N LEU A 164 10.82 5.86 7.02
CA LEU A 164 9.57 5.20 6.64
C LEU A 164 8.40 5.81 7.43
N ALA A 165 7.21 5.82 6.83
CA ALA A 165 5.98 6.32 7.47
C ALA A 165 5.08 5.16 7.92
N ASP A 166 4.84 5.04 9.22
CA ASP A 166 3.97 4.02 9.83
C ASP A 166 2.48 4.16 9.46
N SER A 167 2.11 5.36 9.03
CA SER A 167 0.76 5.77 8.66
C SER A 167 0.36 5.33 7.25
N ILE A 168 1.33 4.90 6.43
CA ILE A 168 1.14 4.50 5.02
C ILE A 168 1.67 3.08 4.77
N THR A 169 2.80 2.73 5.40
CA THR A 169 3.55 1.51 5.08
C THR A 169 3.29 0.41 6.11
N ALA A 170 2.77 -0.73 5.66
CA ALA A 170 2.78 -1.96 6.42
C ALA A 170 4.13 -2.69 6.26
N VAL A 171 4.60 -3.29 7.34
CA VAL A 171 5.91 -3.94 7.42
C VAL A 171 5.73 -5.44 7.48
N PHE A 172 6.27 -6.13 6.47
CA PHE A 172 6.23 -7.58 6.35
C PHE A 172 7.56 -8.17 6.78
N VAL A 173 7.54 -9.08 7.75
CA VAL A 173 8.74 -9.66 8.37
C VAL A 173 8.68 -11.19 8.36
N PRO A 174 9.80 -11.91 8.59
CA PRO A 174 9.77 -13.36 8.70
C PRO A 174 8.89 -13.84 9.86
N LEU A 175 8.42 -15.09 9.77
CA LEU A 175 7.67 -15.73 10.85
C LEU A 175 8.45 -15.70 12.18
N GLY A 176 7.77 -15.30 13.25
CA GLY A 176 8.33 -15.16 14.59
C GLY A 176 9.18 -13.90 14.82
N SER A 177 9.20 -12.94 13.88
CA SER A 177 10.03 -11.74 13.99
C SER A 177 9.29 -10.52 14.54
N SER A 178 7.96 -10.50 14.58
CA SER A 178 7.21 -9.27 14.88
C SER A 178 7.57 -8.63 16.22
N ASP A 179 7.79 -9.42 17.27
CA ASP A 179 8.06 -8.89 18.61
C ASP A 179 9.43 -8.20 18.69
N ALA A 180 10.45 -8.75 18.03
CA ALA A 180 11.76 -8.13 17.94
C ALA A 180 11.69 -6.77 17.23
N TYR A 181 10.81 -6.62 16.24
CA TYR A 181 10.56 -5.37 15.56
C TYR A 181 9.82 -4.35 16.45
N ARG A 182 8.73 -4.75 17.12
CA ARG A 182 7.89 -3.84 17.92
C ARG A 182 8.62 -3.17 19.08
N ILE A 183 9.65 -3.80 19.64
CA ILE A 183 10.39 -3.25 20.80
C ILE A 183 11.55 -2.34 20.40
N LYS A 184 11.93 -2.30 19.12
CA LYS A 184 13.05 -1.47 18.67
C LYS A 184 12.60 -0.03 18.46
N ASP A 185 13.51 0.91 18.76
CA ASP A 185 13.29 2.33 18.53
C ASP A 185 12.83 2.63 17.10
N ARG A 186 11.85 3.54 17.00
CA ARG A 186 11.13 3.98 15.78
C ARG A 186 10.30 2.94 15.04
N TRP A 187 10.30 1.67 15.47
CA TRP A 187 9.50 0.61 14.86
C TRP A 187 8.15 0.39 15.55
N GLN A 188 7.94 0.92 16.75
CA GLN A 188 6.85 0.55 17.67
C GLN A 188 5.45 0.71 17.07
N ASN A 189 5.29 1.71 16.21
CA ASN A 189 4.00 2.11 15.67
C ASN A 189 3.68 1.50 14.31
N PHE A 190 4.51 0.63 13.72
CA PHE A 190 4.22 0.04 12.41
C PHE A 190 3.21 -1.11 12.48
N ALA A 191 2.49 -1.32 11.37
CA ALA A 191 1.66 -2.50 11.16
C ALA A 191 2.55 -3.69 10.76
N PHE A 192 2.87 -4.57 11.72
CA PHE A 192 3.67 -5.78 11.48
C PHE A 192 2.81 -6.98 11.12
N ILE A 193 3.11 -7.58 9.96
CA ILE A 193 2.51 -8.82 9.48
C ILE A 193 3.64 -9.80 9.17
N GLU A 194 3.47 -11.06 9.56
CA GLU A 194 4.47 -12.09 9.32
C GLU A 194 4.20 -12.84 8.03
N GLY A 195 5.25 -13.07 7.24
CA GLY A 195 5.17 -13.77 5.96
C GLY A 195 5.13 -12.85 4.75
N GLU A 196 4.57 -13.36 3.66
CA GLU A 196 4.46 -12.66 2.39
C GLU A 196 3.19 -11.80 2.33
N PRO A 197 3.24 -10.61 1.71
CA PRO A 197 2.04 -9.81 1.46
C PRO A 197 1.14 -10.50 0.44
N THR A 198 -0.14 -10.65 0.79
CA THR A 198 -1.16 -11.22 -0.10
C THR A 198 -2.05 -10.10 -0.65
N VAL A 199 -2.09 -10.01 -1.98
CA VAL A 199 -2.94 -9.08 -2.72
C VAL A 199 -4.06 -9.87 -3.40
N ALA A 200 -5.30 -9.43 -3.19
CA ALA A 200 -6.49 -10.01 -3.79
C ALA A 200 -7.23 -8.95 -4.61
N ASN A 201 -7.30 -9.14 -5.93
CA ASN A 201 -8.12 -8.33 -6.83
C ASN A 201 -9.26 -9.20 -7.34
N ILE A 202 -10.44 -9.05 -6.74
CA ILE A 202 -11.57 -9.97 -6.90
C ILE A 202 -12.70 -9.30 -7.68
N GLN A 203 -13.18 -9.99 -8.71
CA GLN A 203 -14.36 -9.62 -9.47
C GLN A 203 -15.53 -10.47 -8.99
N VAL A 204 -16.55 -9.85 -8.41
CA VAL A 204 -17.73 -10.57 -7.93
C VAL A 204 -18.89 -10.30 -8.89
N GLY A 205 -19.28 -11.33 -9.64
CA GLY A 205 -20.43 -11.26 -10.54
C GLY A 205 -21.74 -11.05 -9.79
N MET A 206 -22.81 -10.64 -10.50
CA MET A 206 -24.11 -10.31 -9.88
C MET A 206 -24.71 -11.45 -9.04
N MET A 207 -24.47 -12.70 -9.43
CA MET A 207 -24.91 -13.90 -8.70
C MET A 207 -23.77 -14.58 -7.91
N GLY A 208 -22.60 -13.95 -7.86
CA GLY A 208 -21.41 -14.46 -7.21
C GLY A 208 -21.35 -14.16 -5.71
N LYS A 209 -20.44 -14.86 -5.04
CA LYS A 209 -20.06 -14.63 -3.64
C LYS A 209 -18.58 -14.33 -3.56
N LEU A 210 -18.20 -13.37 -2.72
CA LEU A 210 -16.80 -13.03 -2.50
C LEU A 210 -15.98 -14.25 -2.04
N GLU A 211 -16.55 -15.08 -1.18
CA GLU A 211 -15.90 -16.31 -0.67
C GLU A 211 -15.50 -17.25 -1.81
N ASP A 212 -16.44 -17.56 -2.71
CA ASP A 212 -16.20 -18.45 -3.85
C ASP A 212 -15.12 -17.89 -4.77
N GLU A 213 -15.15 -16.58 -5.06
CA GLU A 213 -14.16 -15.94 -5.94
C GLU A 213 -12.77 -15.85 -5.30
N VAL A 214 -12.69 -15.66 -3.98
CA VAL A 214 -11.42 -15.73 -3.22
C VAL A 214 -10.86 -17.16 -3.28
N MET A 215 -11.68 -18.19 -3.08
CA MET A 215 -11.25 -19.58 -3.18
C MET A 215 -10.81 -19.96 -4.61
N LYS A 216 -11.54 -19.51 -5.64
CA LYS A 216 -11.15 -19.71 -7.05
C LYS A 216 -9.82 -19.06 -7.39
N ALA A 217 -9.50 -17.93 -6.76
CA ALA A 217 -8.20 -17.28 -6.87
C ALA A 217 -7.07 -18.03 -6.13
N GLY A 218 -7.38 -19.14 -5.44
CA GLY A 218 -6.42 -19.92 -4.66
C GLY A 218 -5.98 -19.23 -3.37
N LEU A 219 -6.77 -18.28 -2.88
CA LEU A 219 -6.45 -17.46 -1.72
C LEU A 219 -7.26 -17.89 -0.50
N GLN A 220 -6.72 -17.61 0.69
CA GLN A 220 -7.41 -17.80 1.96
C GLN A 220 -7.77 -16.42 2.52
N PRO A 221 -9.04 -16.16 2.91
CA PRO A 221 -9.46 -14.85 3.43
C PRO A 221 -8.57 -14.30 4.55
N LYS A 222 -8.12 -15.17 5.45
CA LYS A 222 -7.29 -14.79 6.61
C LYS A 222 -5.91 -14.26 6.24
N ASP A 223 -5.41 -14.62 5.07
CA ASP A 223 -4.06 -14.27 4.62
C ASP A 223 -4.07 -12.99 3.78
N ILE A 224 -5.25 -12.52 3.33
CA ILE A 224 -5.40 -11.32 2.51
C ILE A 224 -5.03 -10.06 3.31
N ASN A 225 -4.15 -9.24 2.74
CA ASN A 225 -3.75 -7.95 3.33
C ASN A 225 -4.24 -6.76 2.50
N PHE A 226 -4.20 -6.88 1.17
CA PHE A 226 -4.62 -5.84 0.25
C PHE A 226 -5.77 -6.38 -0.60
N LEU A 227 -6.97 -5.85 -0.37
CA LEU A 227 -8.19 -6.34 -1.00
C LEU A 227 -8.78 -5.28 -1.90
N THR A 228 -8.93 -5.58 -3.18
CA THR A 228 -9.73 -4.81 -4.13
C THR A 228 -10.90 -5.67 -4.59
N ILE A 229 -12.11 -5.14 -4.48
CA ILE A 229 -13.32 -5.81 -4.98
C ILE A 229 -14.01 -4.90 -5.99
N GLU A 230 -14.39 -5.48 -7.12
CA GLU A 230 -15.26 -4.83 -8.11
C GLU A 230 -16.51 -5.68 -8.34
N GLY A 231 -17.62 -5.01 -8.66
CA GLY A 231 -18.90 -5.66 -8.95
C GLY A 231 -19.83 -5.73 -7.74
N LYS A 232 -20.42 -6.89 -7.49
CA LYS A 232 -21.43 -7.06 -6.45
C LYS A 232 -20.77 -7.18 -5.06
N LEU A 233 -21.36 -6.53 -4.05
CA LEU A 233 -20.95 -6.71 -2.66
C LEU A 233 -22.18 -6.59 -1.74
N ASP A 234 -22.53 -7.67 -1.03
CA ASP A 234 -23.68 -7.72 -0.12
C ASP A 234 -23.29 -8.03 1.34
N ASN A 235 -24.30 -8.19 2.20
CA ASN A 235 -24.13 -8.44 3.63
C ASN A 235 -23.38 -9.75 3.93
N ALA A 236 -23.53 -10.80 3.10
CA ALA A 236 -22.81 -12.05 3.29
C ALA A 236 -21.32 -11.87 2.98
N ASP A 237 -21.00 -11.11 1.93
CA ASP A 237 -19.63 -10.75 1.58
C ASP A 237 -18.97 -9.87 2.67
N PHE A 238 -19.71 -8.90 3.21
CA PHE A 238 -19.22 -8.09 4.34
C PHE A 238 -19.02 -8.92 5.61
N LYS A 239 -19.87 -9.93 5.85
CA LYS A 239 -19.67 -10.87 6.96
C LYS A 239 -18.37 -11.66 6.82
N LEU A 240 -18.01 -12.08 5.59
CA LEU A 240 -16.71 -12.71 5.31
C LEU A 240 -15.55 -11.77 5.66
N ILE A 241 -15.60 -10.52 5.18
CA ILE A 241 -14.58 -9.49 5.47
C ILE A 241 -14.45 -9.26 6.97
N ARG A 242 -15.59 -9.20 7.68
CA ARG A 242 -15.64 -8.99 9.12
C ARG A 242 -14.98 -10.13 9.88
N ASP A 243 -15.43 -11.35 9.63
CA ASP A 243 -15.17 -12.51 10.48
C ASP A 243 -13.88 -13.25 10.08
N TYR A 244 -13.46 -13.18 8.81
CA TYR A 244 -12.39 -14.03 8.27
C TYR A 244 -11.20 -13.28 7.66
N MET A 245 -11.16 -11.95 7.67
CA MET A 245 -10.04 -11.17 7.14
C MET A 245 -9.39 -10.25 8.21
N PRO A 246 -8.77 -10.81 9.26
CA PRO A 246 -8.20 -10.03 10.36
C PRO A 246 -6.96 -9.21 9.97
N ASN A 247 -6.25 -9.62 8.91
CA ASN A 247 -4.96 -9.07 8.51
C ASN A 247 -5.04 -8.00 7.40
N LEU A 248 -6.23 -7.42 7.19
CA LEU A 248 -6.43 -6.38 6.19
C LEU A 248 -5.65 -5.11 6.54
N VAL A 249 -4.82 -4.68 5.59
CA VAL A 249 -4.06 -3.44 5.58
C VAL A 249 -4.77 -2.38 4.74
N SER A 250 -5.28 -2.77 3.58
CA SER A 250 -6.03 -1.86 2.72
C SER A 250 -7.20 -2.55 2.02
N VAL A 251 -8.31 -1.82 1.92
CA VAL A 251 -9.52 -2.29 1.26
C VAL A 251 -9.97 -1.25 0.24
N ASN A 252 -10.15 -1.65 -1.01
CA ASN A 252 -10.75 -0.85 -2.06
C ASN A 252 -12.04 -1.52 -2.54
N ILE A 253 -13.17 -0.94 -2.14
CA ILE A 253 -14.52 -1.38 -2.54
C ILE A 253 -15.26 -0.27 -3.29
N SER A 254 -14.53 0.71 -3.82
CA SER A 254 -15.10 1.88 -4.51
C SER A 254 -15.91 1.51 -5.74
N ARG A 255 -15.51 0.44 -6.44
CA ARG A 255 -16.17 -0.08 -7.65
C ARG A 255 -17.20 -1.18 -7.36
N THR A 256 -17.75 -1.20 -6.15
CA THR A 256 -18.81 -2.12 -5.77
C THR A 256 -20.18 -1.46 -5.80
N ASN A 257 -21.24 -2.28 -5.89
CA ASN A 257 -22.63 -1.82 -5.85
C ASN A 257 -23.22 -1.70 -4.43
N ALA A 258 -22.41 -1.91 -3.37
CA ALA A 258 -22.88 -1.87 -1.99
C ALA A 258 -23.46 -0.50 -1.63
N THR A 259 -24.69 -0.49 -1.11
CA THR A 259 -25.36 0.72 -0.61
C THR A 259 -25.31 0.87 0.90
N ALA A 260 -24.87 -0.15 1.62
CA ALA A 260 -24.72 -0.12 3.07
C ALA A 260 -23.47 -0.92 3.47
N ILE A 261 -22.78 -0.47 4.52
CA ILE A 261 -21.76 -1.27 5.20
C ILE A 261 -22.36 -1.73 6.53
N PRO A 262 -22.58 -3.04 6.74
CA PRO A 262 -23.21 -3.56 7.95
C PRO A 262 -22.41 -3.31 9.23
N ASP A 263 -23.09 -3.44 10.36
CA ASP A 263 -22.51 -3.21 11.67
C ASP A 263 -21.24 -4.01 11.91
N PHE A 264 -20.28 -3.36 12.57
CA PHE A 264 -19.00 -3.94 12.99
C PHE A 264 -18.11 -4.47 11.85
N THR A 265 -18.42 -4.24 10.57
CA THR A 265 -17.71 -4.83 9.42
C THR A 265 -16.18 -4.70 9.49
N PHE A 266 -15.68 -3.50 9.76
CA PHE A 266 -14.24 -3.23 9.91
C PHE A 266 -13.83 -3.09 11.37
N SER A 267 -14.69 -3.47 12.33
CA SER A 267 -14.35 -3.34 13.74
C SER A 267 -13.10 -4.16 14.07
N GLN A 268 -12.21 -3.57 14.85
CA GLN A 268 -10.95 -4.15 15.32
C GLN A 268 -10.01 -4.62 14.20
N LYS A 269 -10.07 -4.03 13.00
CA LYS A 269 -9.08 -4.28 11.95
C LYS A 269 -7.76 -3.57 12.30
N LYS A 270 -6.97 -4.20 13.18
CA LYS A 270 -5.75 -3.65 13.81
C LYS A 270 -4.66 -3.20 12.85
N TYR A 271 -4.71 -3.62 11.59
CA TYR A 271 -3.72 -3.30 10.55
C TYR A 271 -4.25 -2.35 9.47
N LEU A 272 -5.54 -1.99 9.49
CA LEU A 272 -6.18 -1.23 8.42
C LEU A 272 -5.66 0.21 8.40
N LEU A 273 -4.87 0.54 7.37
CA LEU A 273 -4.29 1.86 7.13
C LEU A 273 -5.16 2.71 6.21
N ASN A 274 -5.85 2.07 5.25
CA ASN A 274 -6.60 2.78 4.21
C ASN A 274 -7.85 2.01 3.76
N ILE A 275 -8.94 2.74 3.51
CA ILE A 275 -10.15 2.20 2.90
C ILE A 275 -10.73 3.17 1.86
N GLN A 276 -11.15 2.63 0.71
CA GLN A 276 -11.95 3.34 -0.29
C GLN A 276 -13.37 2.77 -0.31
N LEU A 277 -14.34 3.61 0.04
CA LEU A 277 -15.75 3.23 0.24
C LEU A 277 -16.51 3.07 -1.08
N PRO A 278 -17.60 2.28 -1.12
CA PRO A 278 -18.43 2.11 -2.33
C PRO A 278 -18.97 3.43 -2.84
N HIS A 279 -18.87 3.70 -4.15
CA HIS A 279 -19.25 4.99 -4.74
C HIS A 279 -20.72 5.39 -4.52
N ASN A 280 -21.62 4.41 -4.36
CA ASN A 280 -23.05 4.62 -4.12
C ASN A 280 -23.48 4.31 -2.67
N LEU A 281 -22.54 4.35 -1.71
CA LEU A 281 -22.80 4.09 -0.30
C LEU A 281 -23.85 5.06 0.26
N LYS A 282 -24.88 4.54 0.92
CA LYS A 282 -25.93 5.31 1.61
C LYS A 282 -25.81 5.24 3.13
N ILE A 283 -25.48 4.06 3.66
CA ILE A 283 -25.53 3.79 5.11
C ILE A 283 -24.18 3.26 5.59
N ILE A 284 -23.65 3.89 6.64
CA ILE A 284 -22.55 3.35 7.44
C ILE A 284 -23.16 2.87 8.76
N GLY A 285 -23.19 1.54 8.96
CA GLY A 285 -23.80 0.91 10.12
C GLY A 285 -23.10 1.19 11.45
N GLN A 286 -23.61 0.59 12.52
CA GLN A 286 -23.10 0.77 13.86
C GLN A 286 -21.65 0.29 13.97
N ARG A 287 -20.78 1.14 14.56
CA ARG A 287 -19.39 0.79 14.91
C ARG A 287 -18.57 0.17 13.75
N VAL A 288 -18.87 0.53 12.50
CA VAL A 288 -18.22 -0.05 11.31
C VAL A 288 -16.70 0.02 11.38
N PHE A 289 -16.12 1.15 11.78
CA PHE A 289 -14.66 1.34 11.92
C PHE A 289 -14.20 1.33 13.38
N SER A 290 -14.99 0.75 14.29
CA SER A 290 -14.65 0.81 15.71
C SER A 290 -13.30 0.13 15.99
N ASN A 291 -12.40 0.82 16.69
CA ASN A 291 -11.03 0.40 16.99
C ASN A 291 -10.14 0.17 15.74
N CYS A 292 -10.42 0.86 14.63
CA CYS A 292 -9.48 1.02 13.51
C CYS A 292 -8.43 2.10 13.83
N GLY A 293 -7.64 1.89 14.89
CA GLY A 293 -6.71 2.92 15.41
C GLY A 293 -5.62 3.34 14.44
N ARG A 294 -5.33 2.57 13.39
CA ARG A 294 -4.34 2.87 12.36
C ARG A 294 -4.87 3.66 11.16
N LEU A 295 -6.19 3.72 11.00
CA LEU A 295 -6.80 4.50 9.93
C LEU A 295 -6.47 5.97 10.18
N THR A 296 -5.73 6.58 9.24
CA THR A 296 -5.13 7.90 9.42
C THR A 296 -5.65 8.90 8.40
N GLY A 297 -5.39 10.19 8.63
CA GLY A 297 -5.66 11.23 7.64
C GLY A 297 -7.15 11.52 7.44
N THR A 298 -7.58 11.58 6.19
CA THR A 298 -8.95 11.96 5.80
C THR A 298 -9.67 10.75 5.23
N LEU A 299 -10.81 10.37 5.84
CA LEU A 299 -11.76 9.44 5.23
C LEU A 299 -12.82 10.22 4.47
N GLU A 300 -12.88 10.03 3.16
CA GLU A 300 -13.90 10.65 2.30
C GLU A 300 -15.17 9.78 2.24
N LEU A 301 -16.31 10.38 2.57
CA LEU A 301 -17.62 9.75 2.44
C LEU A 301 -18.22 10.12 1.09
N PRO A 302 -18.69 9.13 0.30
CA PRO A 302 -19.38 9.38 -0.97
C PRO A 302 -20.56 10.35 -0.81
N ALA A 303 -20.85 11.13 -1.86
CA ALA A 303 -21.92 12.13 -1.84
C ALA A 303 -23.34 11.53 -1.65
N SER A 304 -23.47 10.21 -1.80
CA SER A 304 -24.71 9.46 -1.60
C SER A 304 -25.02 9.09 -0.14
N VAL A 305 -24.08 9.29 0.79
CA VAL A 305 -24.28 8.90 2.20
C VAL A 305 -25.41 9.71 2.83
N THR A 306 -26.39 8.99 3.39
CA THR A 306 -27.57 9.55 4.07
C THR A 306 -27.57 9.28 5.57
N ALA A 307 -26.93 8.20 6.01
CA ALA A 307 -26.88 7.81 7.41
C ALA A 307 -25.50 7.34 7.85
N ILE A 308 -25.06 7.83 9.01
CA ILE A 308 -23.89 7.34 9.75
C ILE A 308 -24.38 6.96 11.14
N GLU A 309 -24.33 5.69 11.50
CA GLU A 309 -24.92 5.19 12.73
C GLU A 309 -23.98 5.28 13.94
N PHE A 310 -24.49 4.86 15.09
CA PHE A 310 -23.85 4.98 16.40
C PHE A 310 -22.39 4.51 16.39
N GLY A 311 -21.49 5.36 16.89
CA GLY A 311 -20.10 4.99 17.13
C GLY A 311 -19.30 4.53 15.90
N ALA A 312 -19.70 4.91 14.68
CA ALA A 312 -19.11 4.41 13.44
C ALA A 312 -17.57 4.53 13.37
N PHE A 313 -16.96 5.53 14.03
CA PHE A 313 -15.52 5.82 14.06
C PHE A 313 -14.93 5.83 15.48
N MET A 314 -15.57 5.15 16.43
CA MET A 314 -15.11 5.06 17.82
C MET A 314 -13.75 4.35 17.92
N GLY A 315 -12.74 4.97 18.53
CA GLY A 315 -11.39 4.40 18.63
C GLY A 315 -10.58 4.45 17.33
N CYS A 316 -10.98 5.31 16.38
CA CYS A 316 -10.14 5.68 15.24
C CYS A 316 -9.18 6.82 15.66
N ASP A 317 -8.20 6.52 16.51
CA ASP A 317 -7.42 7.56 17.21
C ASP A 317 -6.52 8.37 16.27
N ASN A 318 -6.00 7.75 15.20
CA ASN A 318 -5.17 8.45 14.21
C ASN A 318 -5.97 9.12 13.07
N LEU A 319 -7.29 8.92 13.01
CA LEU A 319 -8.12 9.49 11.95
C LEU A 319 -8.27 11.00 12.17
N ARG A 320 -7.76 11.83 11.26
CA ARG A 320 -7.78 13.28 11.45
C ARG A 320 -9.16 13.88 11.19
N ARG A 321 -9.84 13.43 10.14
CA ARG A 321 -11.15 13.94 9.74
C ARG A 321 -11.93 12.95 8.88
N VAL A 322 -13.25 13.09 8.91
CA VAL A 322 -14.17 12.44 7.99
C VAL A 322 -14.83 13.54 7.17
N VAL A 323 -14.72 13.48 5.84
CA VAL A 323 -15.24 14.51 4.95
C VAL A 323 -16.42 13.96 4.16
N ALA A 324 -17.61 14.52 4.40
CA ALA A 324 -18.78 14.27 3.58
C ALA A 324 -18.67 15.04 2.27
N LEU A 325 -18.58 14.33 1.14
CA LEU A 325 -18.48 14.94 -0.19
C LEU A 325 -19.84 15.42 -0.73
N GLY A 326 -20.92 15.20 0.00
CA GLY A 326 -22.27 15.63 -0.36
C GLY A 326 -23.07 16.10 0.86
N ASN A 327 -24.28 16.57 0.59
CA ASN A 327 -25.17 17.22 1.57
C ASN A 327 -26.41 16.36 1.92
N LYS A 328 -26.34 15.04 1.71
CA LYS A 328 -27.50 14.12 1.85
C LYS A 328 -27.62 13.46 3.23
N ILE A 329 -26.68 13.71 4.15
CA ILE A 329 -26.68 13.11 5.48
C ILE A 329 -27.84 13.70 6.29
N THR A 330 -28.82 12.86 6.62
CA THR A 330 -29.99 13.21 7.43
C THR A 330 -30.00 12.50 8.78
N THR A 331 -29.16 11.46 8.95
CA THR A 331 -29.05 10.69 10.19
C THR A 331 -27.58 10.62 10.64
N VAL A 332 -27.32 11.12 11.84
CA VAL A 332 -26.01 11.13 12.50
C VAL A 332 -26.20 10.50 13.87
N GLY A 333 -25.66 9.30 14.06
CA GLY A 333 -25.78 8.55 15.30
C GLY A 333 -24.92 9.12 16.42
N ASP A 334 -25.26 8.77 17.66
CA ASP A 334 -24.54 9.25 18.83
C ASP A 334 -23.10 8.71 18.88
N ASN A 335 -22.23 9.45 19.57
CA ASN A 335 -20.85 9.07 19.86
C ASN A 335 -20.03 8.64 18.63
N LEU A 336 -20.27 9.24 17.45
CA LEU A 336 -19.62 8.84 16.19
C LEU A 336 -18.12 8.60 16.32
N PHE A 337 -17.41 9.45 17.07
CA PHE A 337 -15.96 9.42 17.24
C PHE A 337 -15.49 8.93 18.63
N GLY A 338 -16.41 8.47 19.48
CA GLY A 338 -16.17 8.21 20.91
C GLY A 338 -16.72 9.30 21.83
N THR A 339 -16.54 9.12 23.14
CA THR A 339 -17.03 10.03 24.19
C THR A 339 -16.12 11.24 24.43
N GLU A 340 -14.94 11.27 23.81
CA GLU A 340 -13.91 12.28 24.04
C GLU A 340 -13.56 13.02 22.73
N GLY A 341 -13.44 14.34 22.84
CA GLY A 341 -12.98 15.20 21.73
C GLY A 341 -14.09 15.78 20.84
N PRO A 342 -13.76 16.79 20.02
CA PRO A 342 -14.71 17.41 19.10
C PRO A 342 -15.06 16.45 17.94
N SER A 343 -16.23 16.68 17.34
CA SER A 343 -16.59 16.00 16.09
C SER A 343 -15.53 16.27 15.01
N ARG A 344 -15.13 15.20 14.32
CA ARG A 344 -14.17 15.24 13.20
C ARG A 344 -14.88 15.15 11.84
N LEU A 345 -16.21 15.19 11.83
CA LEU A 345 -17.04 15.17 10.61
C LEU A 345 -17.13 16.58 10.02
N ILE A 346 -16.75 16.71 8.75
CA ILE A 346 -16.73 17.96 7.99
C ILE A 346 -17.60 17.79 6.74
N TYR A 347 -18.43 18.78 6.44
CA TYR A 347 -19.22 18.85 5.21
C TYR A 347 -18.47 19.72 4.19
N LYS A 348 -18.35 19.24 2.95
CA LYS A 348 -17.71 19.99 1.86
C LYS A 348 -18.69 20.87 1.10
#